data_AF-A0A956JF15-F1
#
_entry.id   AF-A0A956JF15-F1
#
_cell.length_a   1.000
_cell.length_b   1.000
_cell.length_c   1.000
_cell.angle_alpha   90.00
_cell.angle_beta   90.00
_cell.angle_gamma   90.00
#
_symmetry.space_group_name_H-M   'P 1'
#
loop_
_entity.id
_entity.type
_entity.pdbx_description
1 polymer ?
#
loop_
_entity_poly.entity_id
_entity_poly.type
_entity_poly.pdbx_seq_one_letter_code
_entity_poly.pdbx_strand_id
1 'polypeptide(L)'
;MLDALPAFVQAYKRTATFTEATLPAGLQGRHNTREGVWARIHVVRGEVLYRILEPAIEEHLLTPARDGLVEPTVPHQLELRGPVDLFVEFFRRE
;
A
#
# COMPACT_ATOMS: atom_id res chain seq x y z
N MET A 1 -8.39 2.31 7.66
CA MET A 1 -7.97 1.30 6.64
C MET A 1 -8.95 0.12 6.58
N LEU A 2 -9.13 -0.53 5.42
CA LEU A 2 -9.91 -1.78 5.30
C LEU A 2 -9.30 -2.95 6.07
N ASP A 3 -10.15 -3.84 6.58
CA ASP A 3 -9.75 -5.10 7.22
C ASP A 3 -9.58 -6.27 6.24
N ALA A 4 -10.31 -6.24 5.11
CA ALA A 4 -10.26 -7.28 4.08
C ALA A 4 -10.52 -6.71 2.69
N LEU A 5 -9.95 -7.36 1.67
CA LEU A 5 -10.28 -7.05 0.28
C LEU A 5 -11.71 -7.52 -0.03
N PRO A 6 -12.45 -6.81 -0.89
CA PRO A 6 -13.76 -7.28 -1.34
C PRO A 6 -13.64 -8.63 -2.05
N ALA A 7 -14.57 -9.56 -1.80
CA ALA A 7 -14.51 -10.91 -2.38
C ALA A 7 -14.61 -10.97 -3.92
N PHE A 8 -15.01 -9.87 -4.56
CA PHE A 8 -15.21 -9.78 -6.02
C PHE A 8 -13.98 -9.28 -6.79
N VAL A 9 -12.87 -8.94 -6.11
CA VAL A 9 -11.65 -8.47 -6.78
C VAL A 9 -10.61 -9.56 -6.87
N GLN A 10 -9.83 -9.56 -7.95
CA GLN A 10 -8.76 -10.51 -8.19
C GLN A 10 -7.44 -9.78 -8.47
N ALA A 11 -6.34 -10.39 -8.03
CA ALA A 11 -5.00 -9.88 -8.28
C ALA A 11 -4.71 -9.93 -9.78
N TYR A 12 -4.23 -8.83 -10.35
CA TYR A 12 -3.90 -8.77 -11.78
C TYR A 12 -2.48 -8.26 -12.06
N LYS A 13 -1.84 -7.64 -11.06
CA LYS A 13 -0.48 -7.10 -11.20
C LYS A 13 0.19 -7.04 -9.83
N ARG A 14 1.50 -7.31 -9.82
CA ARG A 14 2.38 -7.10 -8.67
C ARG A 14 3.63 -6.33 -9.11
N THR A 15 4.16 -5.46 -8.24
CA THR A 15 5.46 -4.79 -8.47
C THR A 15 6.65 -5.71 -8.19
N ALA A 16 7.84 -5.30 -8.62
CA ALA A 16 9.06 -5.82 -8.00
C ALA A 16 9.06 -5.52 -6.48
N THR A 17 9.88 -6.25 -5.73
CA THR A 17 10.19 -5.88 -4.35
C THR A 17 11.05 -4.63 -4.36
N PHE A 18 10.63 -3.62 -3.60
CA PHE A 18 11.35 -2.39 -3.35
C PHE A 18 12.09 -2.47 -2.02
N THR A 19 13.28 -1.87 -1.99
CA THR A 19 14.02 -1.59 -0.77
C THR A 19 13.90 -0.11 -0.40
N GLU A 20 14.49 0.32 0.71
CA GLU A 20 14.62 1.74 1.07
C GLU A 20 15.32 2.57 -0.02
N ALA A 21 16.20 1.96 -0.80
CA ALA A 21 16.95 2.62 -1.87
C ALA A 21 16.21 2.65 -3.21
N THR A 22 15.26 1.73 -3.44
CA THR A 22 14.58 1.58 -4.73
C THR A 22 13.09 1.94 -4.67
N LEU A 23 12.54 2.25 -3.50
CA LEU A 23 11.15 2.67 -3.36
C LEU A 23 10.92 3.95 -4.19
N PRO A 24 10.02 3.93 -5.18
CA PRO A 24 9.75 5.12 -5.99
C PRO A 24 9.32 6.29 -5.11
N ALA A 25 9.92 7.47 -5.31
CA ALA A 25 9.60 8.67 -4.53
C ALA A 25 8.10 9.02 -4.56
N GLY A 26 7.40 8.70 -5.66
CA GLY A 26 5.96 8.89 -5.77
C GLY A 26 5.13 8.12 -4.74
N LEU A 27 5.63 6.98 -4.23
CA LEU A 27 4.95 6.24 -3.17
C LEU A 27 5.13 6.89 -1.79
N GLN A 28 6.13 7.75 -1.63
CA GLN A 28 6.35 8.52 -0.40
C GLN A 28 5.62 9.87 -0.40
N GLY A 29 5.17 10.32 -1.57
CA GLY A 29 4.30 11.48 -1.72
C GLY A 29 2.82 11.09 -1.75
N ARG A 30 1.94 12.09 -1.69
CA ARG A 30 0.50 11.92 -1.89
C ARG A 30 0.20 11.30 -3.26
N HIS A 31 -0.45 10.15 -3.24
CA HIS A 31 -0.95 9.47 -4.44
C HIS A 31 -2.19 8.63 -4.10
N ASN A 32 -2.80 8.02 -5.12
CA ASN A 32 -3.95 7.13 -4.97
C ASN A 32 -3.97 6.10 -6.10
N THR A 33 -4.69 5.00 -5.88
CA THR A 33 -5.06 4.09 -6.96
C THR A 33 -6.21 4.67 -7.78
N ARG A 34 -6.39 4.17 -9.01
CA ARG A 34 -7.52 4.55 -9.87
C ARG A 34 -8.83 4.00 -9.30
N GLU A 35 -9.94 4.55 -9.78
CA GLU A 35 -11.27 3.98 -9.53
C GLU A 35 -11.30 2.50 -9.93
N GLY A 36 -11.95 1.67 -9.10
CA GLY A 36 -12.03 0.22 -9.30
C GLY A 36 -10.71 -0.55 -9.11
N VAL A 37 -9.66 0.10 -8.59
CA VAL A 37 -8.37 -0.54 -8.29
C VAL A 37 -8.07 -0.48 -6.81
N TRP A 38 -7.99 -1.65 -6.18
CA TRP A 38 -7.48 -1.83 -4.82
C TRP A 38 -6.00 -2.17 -4.88
N ALA A 39 -5.29 -1.91 -3.80
CA ALA A 39 -3.93 -2.41 -3.64
C ALA A 39 -3.70 -3.01 -2.25
N ARG A 40 -2.71 -3.89 -2.16
CA ARG A 40 -2.21 -4.47 -0.92
C ARG A 40 -0.72 -4.23 -0.85
N ILE A 41 -0.28 -3.55 0.22
CA ILE A 41 1.12 -3.27 0.51
C ILE A 41 1.63 -4.41 1.38
N HIS A 42 2.46 -5.27 0.80
CA HIS A 42 3.08 -6.38 1.50
C HIS A 42 4.46 -5.97 1.99
N VAL A 43 4.68 -5.99 3.29
CA VAL A 43 6.02 -5.87 3.87
C VAL A 43 6.59 -7.27 4.03
N VAL A 44 7.76 -7.51 3.45
CA VAL A 44 8.50 -8.78 3.58
C VAL A 44 9.49 -8.68 4.74
N ARG A 45 10.11 -7.50 4.92
CA ARG A 45 11.07 -7.23 5.99
C ARG A 45 10.98 -5.76 6.41
N GLY A 46 11.25 -5.49 7.69
CA GLY A 46 11.27 -4.14 8.23
C GLY A 46 9.87 -3.60 8.50
N GLU A 47 9.71 -2.29 8.43
CA GLU A 47 8.43 -1.63 8.67
C GLU A 47 8.31 -0.35 7.84
N VAL A 48 7.07 0.01 7.51
CA VAL A 48 6.74 1.25 6.79
C VAL A 48 5.48 1.85 7.40
N LEU A 49 5.46 3.17 7.56
CA LEU A 49 4.24 3.86 7.98
C LEU A 49 3.38 4.13 6.75
N TYR A 50 2.17 3.57 6.73
CA TYR A 50 1.14 3.87 5.75
C TYR A 50 0.21 4.95 6.30
N ARG A 51 0.07 6.05 5.56
CA ARG A 51 -0.82 7.18 5.92
C ARG A 51 -1.94 7.33 4.92
N ILE A 52 -3.18 7.23 5.40
CA ILE A 52 -4.36 7.69 4.66
C ILE A 52 -4.55 9.16 4.98
N LEU A 53 -4.73 10.00 3.95
CA LEU A 53 -4.68 11.45 4.10
C LEU A 53 -6.06 12.11 4.22
N GLU A 54 -7.12 11.40 3.80
CA GLU A 54 -8.48 11.90 3.78
C GLU A 54 -9.47 10.81 4.19
N PRO A 55 -10.62 11.18 4.80
CA PRO A 55 -11.05 12.54 5.15
C PRO A 55 -10.31 13.13 6.37
N ALA A 56 -9.65 12.29 7.18
CA ALA A 56 -8.74 12.68 8.24
C ALA A 56 -7.47 11.84 8.13
N ILE A 57 -6.37 12.35 8.67
CA ILE A 57 -5.10 11.60 8.67
C ILE A 57 -5.25 10.38 9.59
N GLU A 58 -5.05 9.20 9.00
CA GLU A 58 -5.00 7.90 9.69
C GLU A 58 -3.63 7.27 9.42
N GLU A 59 -2.96 6.76 10.45
CA GLU A 59 -1.63 6.18 10.32
C GLU A 59 -1.62 4.70 10.75
N HIS A 60 -0.94 3.87 9.98
CA HIS A 60 -0.79 2.44 10.24
C HIS A 60 0.66 2.01 10.04
N LEU A 61 1.25 1.40 11.07
CA LEU A 61 2.53 0.74 10.92
C LEU A 61 2.31 -0.63 10.26
N LEU A 62 2.91 -0.81 9.09
CA LEU A 62 2.89 -2.07 8.35
C LEU A 62 4.17 -2.85 8.64
N THR A 63 4.04 -4.16 8.80
CA THR A 63 5.12 -5.10 9.16
C THR A 63 4.92 -6.42 8.42
N PRO A 64 5.85 -7.40 8.49
CA PRO A 64 5.63 -8.71 7.89
C PRO A 64 4.40 -9.47 8.40
N ALA A 65 3.88 -9.09 9.58
CA ALA A 65 2.67 -9.67 10.15
C ALA A 65 1.39 -8.85 9.84
N ARG A 66 1.53 -7.66 9.23
CA ARG A 66 0.42 -6.74 8.97
C ARG A 66 0.65 -5.96 7.69
N ASP A 67 -0.11 -6.30 6.66
CA ASP A 67 -0.15 -5.55 5.41
C ASP A 67 -1.11 -4.36 5.47
N GLY A 68 -0.99 -3.51 4.44
CA GLY A 68 -1.84 -2.33 4.25
C GLY A 68 -2.79 -2.53 3.08
N LEU A 69 -4.09 -2.38 3.31
CA LEU A 69 -5.10 -2.38 2.25
C LEU A 69 -5.41 -0.94 1.81
N VAL A 70 -5.36 -0.75 0.50
CA VAL A 70 -5.58 0.54 -0.16
C VAL A 70 -6.88 0.49 -0.93
N GLU A 71 -7.78 1.41 -0.60
CA GLU A 71 -9.06 1.60 -1.28
C GLU A 71 -8.91 2.42 -2.57
N PRO A 72 -9.75 2.16 -3.60
CA PRO A 72 -9.79 2.98 -4.80
C PRO A 72 -9.94 4.45 -4.47
N THR A 73 -9.17 5.30 -5.15
CA THR A 73 -9.26 6.77 -5.09
C THR A 73 -8.89 7.41 -3.74
N VAL A 74 -8.67 6.63 -2.67
CA VAL A 74 -8.30 7.16 -1.36
C VAL A 74 -6.85 7.65 -1.37
N PRO A 75 -6.59 8.95 -1.12
CA PRO A 75 -5.24 9.50 -1.10
C PRO A 75 -4.43 8.99 0.09
N HIS A 76 -3.21 8.53 -0.18
CA HIS A 76 -2.31 7.98 0.81
C HIS A 76 -0.84 8.21 0.45
N GLN A 77 0.05 7.86 1.37
CA GLN A 77 1.50 7.85 1.17
C GLN A 77 2.18 6.85 2.11
N LEU A 78 3.45 6.53 1.82
CA LEU A 78 4.31 5.72 2.65
C LEU A 78 5.43 6.56 3.27
N GLU A 79 5.80 6.29 4.51
CA GLU A 79 6.99 6.84 5.13
C GLU A 79 7.88 5.69 5.62
N LEU A 80 9.12 5.67 5.12
CA LEU A 80 10.13 4.69 5.53
C LEU A 80 10.53 4.93 6.99
N ARG A 81 10.61 3.85 7.77
CA ARG A 81 11.10 3.86 9.16
C ARG A 81 12.52 3.30 9.32
N GLY A 82 13.09 2.81 8.23
CA GLY A 82 14.41 2.21 8.17
C GLY A 82 14.52 1.30 6.94
N PRO A 83 15.50 0.38 6.92
CA PRO A 83 15.59 -0.64 5.89
C PRO A 83 14.30 -1.46 5.80
N VAL A 84 13.81 -1.65 4.59
CA VAL A 84 12.53 -2.33 4.34
C VAL A 84 12.63 -3.14 3.06
N ASP A 85 11.90 -4.25 2.99
CA ASP A 85 11.59 -4.93 1.74
C ASP A 85 10.07 -4.98 1.61
N LEU A 86 9.50 -4.37 0.56
CA LEU A 86 8.05 -4.37 0.35
C LEU A 86 7.69 -4.49 -1.14
N PHE A 87 6.48 -4.95 -1.43
CA PHE A 87 5.92 -4.88 -2.78
C PHE A 87 4.44 -4.52 -2.73
N VAL A 88 3.90 -4.07 -3.85
CA VAL A 88 2.48 -3.73 -3.97
C VAL A 88 1.82 -4.69 -4.95
N GLU A 89 0.73 -5.32 -4.51
CA GLU A 89 -0.15 -6.13 -5.34
C GLU A 89 -1.44 -5.33 -5.64
N PHE A 90 -1.91 -5.37 -6.88
CA PHE A 90 -3.06 -4.62 -7.36
C PHE A 90 -4.18 -5.56 -7.75
N PHE A 91 -5.40 -5.15 -7.38
CA PHE A 91 -6.62 -5.92 -7.56
C PHE A 91 -7.66 -5.08 -8.28
N ARG A 92 -8.48 -5.73 -9.10
CA ARG A 92 -9.66 -5.13 -9.73
C ARG A 92 -10.73 -6.20 -9.91
N ARG A 93 -11.93 -5.77 -10.25
CA ARG A 93 -12.99 -6.69 -10.71
C ARG A 93 -12.58 -7.29 -12.05
N GLU A 94 -12.79 -8.59 -12.24
CA GLU A 94 -12.68 -9.24 -13.56
C GLU A 94 -13.71 -8.70 -14.56
#